data_AF-A0A8T6QK37-F1
#
_entry.id   AF-A0A8T6QK37-F1
#
_cell.length_a   1.000
_cell.length_b   1.000
_cell.length_c   1.000
_cell.angle_alpha   90.00
_cell.angle_beta   90.00
_cell.angle_gamma   90.00
#
_symmetry.space_group_name_H-M   'P 1'
#
loop_
_entity.id
_entity.type
_entity.pdbx_description
1 polymer ?
#
loop_
_entity_poly.entity_id
_entity_poly.type
_entity_poly.pdbx_seq_one_letter_code
_entity_poly.pdbx_strand_id
1 'polypeptide(L)'
;MPDHSLFRLRILPWCIALAMSGSYSSVWAEDDIQFDSRFLELKGDTKIDLKRFSSQGYVEPGKYNLQVQLNKQPLAEEYDIYWYAGEDDASKSYACLTPELVAQFGLKEDVAKNLQWSHDAKCLKSGQLEGMEIKADLSQSALVISLPQAYLEYTYPDWDPPSRWDDGIS
;
A
#
# COMPACT_ATOMS: atom_id res chain seq x y z
N MET A 1 23.37 -13.59 66.89
CA MET A 1 23.10 -14.37 65.65
C MET A 1 21.84 -15.17 65.91
N PRO A 2 20.78 -14.98 65.11
CA PRO A 2 20.75 -15.64 63.80
C PRO A 2 20.31 -14.72 62.65
N ASP A 3 20.60 -15.22 61.45
CA ASP A 3 20.62 -14.58 60.14
C ASP A 3 19.40 -15.05 59.34
N HIS A 4 18.35 -14.22 59.25
CA HIS A 4 17.08 -14.59 58.59
C HIS A 4 16.48 -13.40 57.82
N SER A 5 17.12 -12.92 56.77
CA SER A 5 16.46 -11.93 55.88
C SER A 5 16.79 -12.05 54.40
N LEU A 6 17.75 -12.88 53.99
CA LEU A 6 18.16 -12.98 52.59
C LEU A 6 17.32 -13.98 51.76
N PHE A 7 16.56 -14.87 52.41
CA PHE A 7 15.80 -15.92 51.73
C PHE A 7 14.49 -15.43 51.09
N ARG A 8 13.85 -14.36 51.62
CA ARG A 8 12.58 -13.84 51.10
C ARG A 8 12.71 -13.00 49.82
N LEU A 9 13.87 -12.38 49.58
CA LEU A 9 14.09 -11.47 48.44
C LEU A 9 14.38 -12.20 47.12
N ARG A 10 14.82 -13.45 47.17
CA ARG A 10 15.26 -14.21 45.99
C ARG A 10 14.11 -14.85 45.20
N ILE A 11 12.94 -14.96 45.81
CA ILE A 11 11.73 -15.59 45.23
C ILE A 11 10.84 -14.53 44.53
N LEU A 12 10.95 -13.27 44.95
CA LEU A 12 10.23 -12.13 44.38
C LEU A 12 10.39 -11.98 42.84
N PRO A 13 11.60 -12.06 42.24
CA PRO A 13 11.75 -11.91 40.80
C PRO A 13 11.10 -13.06 40.01
N TRP A 14 11.05 -14.27 40.58
CA TRP A 14 10.35 -15.40 39.96
C TRP A 14 8.83 -15.23 40.01
N CYS A 15 8.27 -14.68 41.08
CA CYS A 15 6.84 -14.37 41.14
C CYS A 15 6.43 -13.29 40.13
N ILE A 16 7.28 -12.28 39.92
CA ILE A 16 7.03 -11.21 38.93
C ILE A 16 7.12 -11.78 37.50
N ALA A 17 8.13 -12.59 37.20
CA ALA A 17 8.25 -13.26 35.90
C ALA A 17 7.05 -14.18 35.60
N LEU A 18 6.58 -14.94 36.61
CA LEU A 18 5.42 -15.82 36.46
C LEU A 18 4.12 -15.02 36.20
N ALA A 19 3.94 -13.88 36.87
CA ALA A 19 2.79 -13.01 36.67
C ALA A 19 2.78 -12.35 35.27
N MET A 20 3.94 -12.02 34.71
CA MET A 20 4.04 -11.46 33.36
C MET A 20 3.82 -12.51 32.26
N SER A 21 4.14 -13.78 32.50
CA SER A 21 3.89 -14.88 31.55
C SER A 21 2.43 -15.36 31.52
N GLY A 22 1.56 -14.88 32.42
CA GLY A 22 0.15 -15.30 32.49
C GLY A 22 -0.79 -14.53 31.56
N SER A 23 -0.34 -13.43 30.95
CA SER A 23 -1.18 -12.56 30.13
C SER A 23 -0.86 -12.73 28.65
N TYR A 24 -0.99 -13.95 28.12
CA TYR A 24 -1.15 -14.13 26.68
C TYR A 24 -2.61 -13.85 26.36
N SER A 25 -2.96 -12.57 26.20
CA SER A 25 -4.20 -12.22 25.53
C SER A 25 -4.09 -12.74 24.10
N SER A 26 -4.81 -13.82 23.80
CA SER A 26 -5.04 -14.23 22.42
C SER A 26 -5.72 -13.06 21.71
N VAL A 27 -4.99 -12.36 20.86
CA VAL A 27 -5.58 -11.39 19.95
C VAL A 27 -6.28 -12.22 18.88
N TRP A 28 -7.60 -12.38 19.03
CA TRP A 28 -8.44 -12.88 17.95
C TRP A 28 -8.57 -11.73 16.95
N ALA A 29 -8.05 -11.93 15.74
CA ALA A 29 -8.36 -11.05 14.63
C ALA A 29 -9.89 -11.09 14.42
N GLU A 30 -10.54 -9.95 14.55
CA GLU A 30 -11.99 -9.83 14.42
C GLU A 30 -12.43 -10.02 12.96
N ASP A 31 -13.67 -10.48 12.79
CA ASP A 31 -14.27 -11.02 11.58
C ASP A 31 -14.09 -10.15 10.32
N ASP A 32 -13.90 -10.84 9.20
CA ASP A 32 -13.93 -10.32 7.82
C ASP A 32 -15.16 -9.39 7.63
N ILE A 33 -15.00 -8.21 7.02
CA ILE A 33 -16.08 -7.22 6.87
C ILE A 33 -17.15 -7.80 5.92
N GLN A 34 -18.35 -8.06 6.42
CA GLN A 34 -19.42 -8.65 5.59
C GLN A 34 -20.38 -7.59 5.05
N PHE A 35 -20.67 -7.67 3.75
CA PHE A 35 -21.64 -6.81 3.07
C PHE A 35 -22.86 -7.63 2.63
N ASP A 36 -24.07 -7.10 2.90
CA ASP A 36 -25.33 -7.72 2.48
C ASP A 36 -25.76 -7.14 1.11
N SER A 37 -25.91 -8.01 0.12
CA SER A 37 -26.28 -7.64 -1.24
C SER A 37 -27.72 -7.12 -1.37
N ARG A 38 -28.58 -7.32 -0.36
CA ARG A 38 -29.96 -6.81 -0.35
C ARG A 38 -30.07 -5.29 -0.30
N PHE A 39 -29.01 -4.59 0.09
CA PHE A 39 -28.96 -3.13 0.07
C PHE A 39 -28.62 -2.57 -1.32
N LEU A 40 -28.20 -3.41 -2.27
CA LEU A 40 -27.91 -3.00 -3.64
C LEU A 40 -29.13 -3.24 -4.53
N GLU A 41 -29.55 -2.20 -5.24
CA GLU A 41 -30.60 -2.31 -6.26
C GLU A 41 -30.01 -2.94 -7.53
N LEU A 42 -30.03 -4.27 -7.59
CA LEU A 42 -29.52 -5.04 -8.72
C LEU A 42 -30.58 -5.08 -9.82
N LYS A 43 -30.23 -4.65 -11.04
CA LYS A 43 -31.12 -4.79 -12.20
C LYS A 43 -31.07 -6.23 -12.72
N GLY A 44 -32.17 -6.98 -12.56
CA GLY A 44 -32.29 -8.35 -13.08
C GLY A 44 -31.57 -9.40 -12.23
N ASP A 45 -31.09 -10.48 -12.87
CA ASP A 45 -30.45 -11.63 -12.19
C ASP A 45 -28.93 -11.47 -11.95
N THR A 46 -28.43 -10.23 -11.86
CA THR A 46 -27.00 -9.98 -11.65
C THR A 46 -26.58 -10.38 -10.23
N LYS A 47 -25.81 -11.45 -10.09
CA LYS A 47 -25.19 -11.84 -8.82
C LYS A 47 -23.82 -11.17 -8.68
N ILE A 48 -23.68 -10.27 -7.71
CA ILE A 48 -22.41 -9.62 -7.37
C ILE A 48 -21.84 -10.28 -6.10
N ASP A 49 -20.58 -10.66 -6.15
CA ASP A 49 -19.85 -11.18 -4.98
C ASP A 49 -19.22 -10.02 -4.21
N LEU A 50 -19.89 -9.58 -3.14
CA LEU A 50 -19.42 -8.47 -2.32
C LEU A 50 -18.30 -8.83 -1.37
N LYS A 51 -17.96 -10.12 -1.26
CA LYS A 51 -16.86 -10.57 -0.39
C LYS A 51 -15.53 -9.94 -0.80
N ARG A 52 -15.36 -9.59 -2.07
CA ARG A 52 -14.13 -8.96 -2.57
C ARG A 52 -13.89 -7.58 -1.95
N PHE A 53 -14.94 -6.87 -1.56
CA PHE A 53 -14.84 -5.56 -0.91
C PHE A 53 -14.59 -5.63 0.60
N SER A 54 -14.56 -6.84 1.20
CA SER A 54 -14.21 -7.00 2.61
C SER A 54 -12.74 -6.73 2.88
N SER A 55 -11.90 -7.00 1.87
CA SER A 55 -10.47 -6.74 1.90
C SER A 55 -10.17 -5.24 1.88
N GLN A 56 -9.45 -4.78 2.90
CA GLN A 56 -8.99 -3.39 2.96
C GLN A 56 -8.13 -3.06 1.73
N GLY A 57 -8.48 -1.96 1.04
CA GLY A 57 -7.75 -1.49 -0.12
C GLY A 57 -8.04 -2.22 -1.43
N TYR A 58 -9.02 -3.13 -1.46
CA TYR A 58 -9.49 -3.72 -2.71
C TYR A 58 -10.15 -2.66 -3.61
N VAL A 59 -9.77 -2.67 -4.89
CA VAL A 59 -10.38 -1.87 -5.94
C VAL A 59 -10.80 -2.79 -7.08
N GLU A 60 -12.03 -2.66 -7.56
CA GLU A 60 -12.52 -3.52 -8.65
C GLU A 60 -11.68 -3.30 -9.92
N PRO A 61 -11.26 -4.37 -10.64
CA PRO A 61 -10.55 -4.23 -11.90
C PRO A 61 -11.27 -3.33 -12.91
N GLY A 62 -10.55 -2.38 -13.49
CA GLY A 62 -11.17 -1.34 -14.31
C GLY A 62 -10.23 -0.18 -14.60
N LYS A 63 -10.78 0.86 -15.23
CA LYS A 63 -10.07 2.10 -15.55
C LYS A 63 -10.58 3.22 -14.64
N TYR A 64 -9.67 3.86 -13.92
CA TYR A 64 -9.98 4.95 -13.00
C TYR A 64 -9.12 6.16 -13.34
N ASN A 65 -9.75 7.33 -13.44
CA ASN A 65 -9.02 8.57 -13.57
C ASN A 65 -8.73 9.12 -12.17
N LEU A 66 -7.45 9.22 -11.80
CA LEU A 66 -7.00 9.52 -10.44
C LEU A 66 -5.88 10.55 -10.44
N GLN A 67 -5.88 11.43 -9.46
CA GLN A 67 -4.73 12.28 -9.14
C GLN A 67 -3.68 11.45 -8.40
N VAL A 68 -2.47 11.36 -8.94
CA VAL A 68 -1.37 10.60 -8.30
C VAL A 68 -0.66 11.50 -7.31
N GLN A 69 -0.47 11.01 -6.07
CA GLN A 69 0.28 11.70 -5.03
C GLN A 69 1.53 10.89 -4.69
N LEU A 70 2.70 11.41 -5.02
CA LEU A 70 3.98 10.79 -4.71
C LEU A 70 4.59 11.42 -3.46
N ASN A 71 4.86 10.61 -2.43
CA ASN A 71 5.45 11.09 -1.17
C ASN A 71 4.72 12.32 -0.58
N LYS A 72 3.38 12.32 -0.66
CA LYS A 72 2.46 13.39 -0.23
C LYS A 72 2.42 14.64 -1.14
N GLN A 73 3.15 14.63 -2.25
CA GLN A 73 3.08 15.69 -3.26
C GLN A 73 2.20 15.24 -4.42
N PRO A 74 1.13 15.98 -4.76
CA PRO A 74 0.33 15.67 -5.95
C PRO A 74 1.15 15.94 -7.21
N LEU A 75 1.04 15.04 -8.19
CA LEU A 75 1.45 15.34 -9.56
C LEU A 75 0.45 16.31 -10.18
N ALA A 76 0.91 17.10 -11.15
CA ALA A 76 0.10 18.18 -11.75
C ALA A 76 -1.10 17.64 -12.54
N GLU A 77 -0.95 16.47 -13.16
CA GLU A 77 -1.94 15.87 -14.04
C GLU A 77 -2.71 14.73 -13.36
N GLU A 78 -3.91 14.46 -13.88
CA GLU A 78 -4.68 13.26 -13.57
C GLU A 78 -4.32 12.15 -14.56
N TYR A 79 -4.20 10.93 -14.05
CA TYR A 79 -3.77 9.78 -14.84
C TYR A 79 -4.88 8.75 -14.93
N ASP A 80 -4.98 8.13 -16.11
CA ASP A 80 -5.82 6.96 -16.32
C ASP A 80 -5.12 5.70 -15.80
N ILE A 81 -5.51 5.27 -14.59
CA ILE A 81 -4.95 4.11 -13.90
C ILE A 81 -5.79 2.87 -14.21
N TYR A 82 -5.13 1.86 -14.79
CA TYR A 82 -5.73 0.54 -14.99
C TYR A 82 -5.50 -0.34 -13.77
N TRP A 83 -6.56 -0.93 -13.27
CA TRP A 83 -6.54 -1.88 -12.16
C TRP A 83 -6.73 -3.30 -12.68
N TYR A 84 -5.83 -4.20 -12.29
CA TYR A 84 -5.87 -5.60 -12.68
C TYR A 84 -6.11 -6.49 -11.45
N ALA A 85 -6.75 -7.64 -11.67
CA ALA A 85 -6.82 -8.68 -10.65
C ALA A 85 -5.42 -9.28 -10.43
N GLY A 86 -5.10 -9.67 -9.20
CA GLY A 86 -3.86 -10.36 -8.88
C GLY A 86 -3.75 -11.67 -9.66
N GLU A 87 -2.57 -11.96 -10.20
CA GLU A 87 -2.33 -13.19 -10.99
C GLU A 87 -2.55 -14.46 -10.14
N ASP A 88 -2.11 -14.43 -8.88
CA ASP A 88 -2.21 -15.56 -7.95
C ASP A 88 -3.50 -15.55 -7.10
N ASP A 89 -4.10 -14.37 -6.93
CA ASP A 89 -5.22 -14.15 -6.00
C ASP A 89 -6.20 -13.12 -6.56
N ALA A 90 -7.35 -13.60 -7.04
CA ALA A 90 -8.42 -12.77 -7.57
C ALA A 90 -9.13 -11.91 -6.51
N SER A 91 -8.90 -12.16 -5.22
CA SER A 91 -9.39 -11.28 -4.14
C SER A 91 -8.51 -10.06 -3.92
N LYS A 92 -7.36 -10.00 -4.61
CA LYS A 92 -6.45 -8.85 -4.63
C LYS A 92 -6.51 -8.20 -5.99
N SER A 93 -6.23 -6.91 -6.00
CA SER A 93 -6.11 -6.13 -7.22
C SER A 93 -4.99 -5.12 -7.04
N TYR A 94 -4.39 -4.70 -8.15
CA TYR A 94 -3.27 -3.77 -8.14
C TYR A 94 -3.38 -2.72 -9.24
N ALA A 95 -2.91 -1.52 -8.94
CA ALA A 95 -2.78 -0.44 -9.90
C ALA A 95 -1.60 -0.69 -10.83
N CYS A 96 -1.83 -0.62 -12.14
CA CYS A 96 -0.78 -0.60 -13.14
C CYS A 96 -0.12 0.77 -13.19
N LEU A 97 1.16 0.82 -12.84
CA LEU A 97 1.99 2.01 -13.01
C LEU A 97 2.61 1.96 -14.40
N THR A 98 2.19 2.87 -15.27
CA THR A 98 2.68 2.93 -16.65
C THR A 98 4.11 3.49 -16.71
N PRO A 99 4.88 3.19 -17.78
CA PRO A 99 6.21 3.78 -17.96
C PRO A 99 6.22 5.30 -17.89
N GLU A 100 5.22 5.93 -18.50
CA GLU A 100 5.02 7.38 -18.49
C GLU A 100 4.80 7.92 -17.07
N LEU A 101 3.94 7.27 -16.29
CA LEU A 101 3.70 7.66 -14.90
C LEU A 101 4.95 7.47 -14.03
N VAL A 102 5.65 6.35 -14.18
CA VAL A 102 6.87 6.06 -13.41
C VAL A 102 7.99 7.03 -13.76
N ALA A 103 8.04 7.55 -14.99
CA ALA A 103 9.00 8.60 -15.36
C ALA A 103 8.81 9.88 -14.53
N GLN A 104 7.59 10.20 -14.11
CA GLN A 104 7.28 11.35 -13.25
C GLN A 104 7.74 11.17 -11.80
N PHE A 105 8.16 9.96 -11.42
CA PHE A 105 8.58 9.69 -10.03
C PHE A 105 9.94 10.31 -9.69
N GLY A 106 10.76 10.68 -10.69
CA GLY A 106 12.10 11.21 -10.44
C GLY A 106 13.03 10.15 -9.85
N LEU A 107 12.95 8.91 -10.38
CA LEU A 107 13.85 7.82 -9.99
C LEU A 107 15.26 8.09 -10.51
N LYS A 108 16.26 7.65 -9.76
CA LYS A 108 17.65 7.65 -10.24
C LYS A 108 17.78 6.85 -11.53
N GLU A 109 18.63 7.32 -12.43
CA GLU A 109 18.82 6.71 -13.76
C GLU A 109 19.21 5.22 -13.69
N ASP A 110 20.02 4.82 -12.71
CA ASP A 110 20.42 3.41 -12.50
C ASP A 110 19.25 2.54 -12.04
N VAL A 111 18.34 3.08 -11.22
CA VAL A 111 17.12 2.40 -10.79
C VAL A 111 16.15 2.29 -11.96
N ALA A 112 15.89 3.39 -12.66
CA ALA A 112 14.94 3.45 -13.77
C ALA A 112 15.30 2.48 -14.92
N LYS A 113 16.60 2.34 -15.25
CA LYS A 113 17.09 1.41 -16.29
C LYS A 113 16.91 -0.07 -15.94
N ASN A 114 16.84 -0.41 -14.66
CA ASN A 114 16.75 -1.79 -14.18
C ASN A 114 15.30 -2.24 -13.94
N LEU A 115 14.31 -1.37 -14.15
CA LEU A 115 12.90 -1.72 -14.04
C LEU A 115 12.49 -2.71 -15.12
N GLN A 116 11.64 -3.67 -14.76
CA GLN A 116 11.03 -4.62 -15.70
C GLN A 116 9.55 -4.35 -15.79
N TRP A 117 9.03 -4.52 -17.00
CA TRP A 117 7.65 -4.23 -17.34
C TRP A 117 6.89 -5.53 -17.64
N SER A 118 5.64 -5.61 -17.20
CA SER A 118 4.67 -6.66 -17.50
C SER A 118 3.53 -6.11 -18.37
N HIS A 119 2.56 -6.96 -18.75
CA HIS A 119 1.42 -6.61 -19.60
C HIS A 119 1.83 -5.87 -20.88
N ASP A 120 2.61 -6.53 -21.74
CA ASP A 120 3.13 -5.97 -23.00
C ASP A 120 3.94 -4.68 -22.81
N ALA A 121 4.75 -4.65 -21.77
CA ALA A 121 5.58 -3.51 -21.37
C ALA A 121 4.81 -2.25 -20.94
N LYS A 122 3.57 -2.40 -20.47
CA LYS A 122 2.71 -1.27 -20.07
C LYS A 122 2.61 -1.07 -18.56
N CYS A 123 2.94 -2.07 -17.76
CA CYS A 123 2.81 -1.99 -16.30
C CYS A 123 4.14 -2.30 -15.62
N LEU A 124 4.48 -1.54 -14.59
CA LEU A 124 5.61 -1.87 -13.74
C LEU A 124 5.36 -3.22 -13.06
N LYS A 125 6.34 -4.13 -13.12
CA LYS A 125 6.24 -5.42 -12.42
C LYS A 125 6.30 -5.19 -10.92
N SER A 126 5.44 -5.87 -10.17
CA SER A 126 5.34 -5.74 -8.71
C SER A 126 6.63 -6.20 -8.00
N GLY A 127 6.89 -5.61 -6.83
CA GLY A 127 7.99 -6.03 -5.95
C GLY A 127 9.40 -5.60 -6.37
N GLN A 128 9.54 -4.70 -7.35
CA GLN A 128 10.87 -4.24 -7.79
C GLN A 128 11.47 -3.12 -6.94
N LEU A 129 10.62 -2.30 -6.33
CA LEU A 129 11.01 -1.20 -5.46
C LEU A 129 10.63 -1.60 -4.03
N GLU A 130 11.62 -2.05 -3.25
CA GLU A 130 11.40 -2.52 -1.89
C GLU A 130 10.92 -1.38 -1.00
N GLY A 131 9.88 -1.60 -0.21
CA GLY A 131 9.30 -0.55 0.65
C GLY A 131 8.48 0.50 -0.11
N MET A 132 8.22 0.30 -1.41
CA MET A 132 7.18 1.06 -2.12
C MET A 132 5.79 0.62 -1.63
N GLU A 133 4.95 1.59 -1.27
CA GLU A 133 3.55 1.36 -0.92
C GLU A 133 2.64 2.10 -1.90
N ILE A 134 1.57 1.44 -2.33
CA ILE A 134 0.55 2.00 -3.22
C ILE A 134 -0.79 1.86 -2.52
N LYS A 135 -1.49 2.97 -2.34
CA LYS A 135 -2.81 3.03 -1.70
C LYS A 135 -3.79 3.79 -2.59
N ALA A 136 -4.94 3.20 -2.85
CA ALA A 136 -6.07 3.88 -3.46
C ALA A 136 -6.86 4.65 -2.40
N ASP A 137 -7.13 5.93 -2.65
CA ASP A 137 -8.18 6.69 -1.97
C ASP A 137 -9.23 7.11 -3.00
N LEU A 138 -10.14 6.19 -3.31
CA LEU A 138 -11.21 6.42 -4.28
C LEU A 138 -12.21 7.49 -3.80
N SER A 139 -12.27 7.79 -2.50
CA SER A 139 -13.16 8.85 -1.98
C SER A 139 -12.67 10.25 -2.37
N GLN A 140 -11.35 10.39 -2.56
CA GLN A 140 -10.70 11.62 -3.01
C GLN A 140 -10.21 11.53 -4.46
N SER A 141 -10.57 10.48 -5.19
CA SER A 141 -10.06 10.19 -6.54
C SER A 141 -8.53 10.25 -6.62
N ALA A 142 -7.83 9.71 -5.62
CA ALA A 142 -6.39 9.81 -5.49
C ALA A 142 -5.68 8.44 -5.44
N LEU A 143 -4.51 8.36 -6.07
CA LEU A 143 -3.57 7.25 -5.94
C LEU A 143 -2.36 7.71 -5.12
N VAL A 144 -2.26 7.26 -3.88
CA VAL A 144 -1.18 7.64 -2.97
C VAL A 144 -0.04 6.63 -3.09
N ILE A 145 1.13 7.10 -3.50
CA ILE A 145 2.34 6.30 -3.67
C ILE A 145 3.40 6.81 -2.70
N SER A 146 3.92 5.91 -1.88
CA SER A 146 5.05 6.17 -0.99
C SER A 146 6.27 5.43 -1.53
N LEU A 147 7.31 6.18 -1.89
CA LEU A 147 8.58 5.66 -2.41
C LEU A 147 9.74 6.00 -1.46
N PRO A 148 10.60 5.02 -1.11
CA PRO A 148 11.80 5.29 -0.35
C PRO A 148 12.75 6.26 -1.06
N GLN A 149 13.32 7.18 -0.29
CA GLN A 149 14.27 8.19 -0.78
C GLN A 149 15.54 7.57 -1.40
N ALA A 150 15.86 6.31 -1.11
CA ALA A 150 17.01 5.63 -1.71
C ALA A 150 16.92 5.51 -3.24
N TYR A 151 15.69 5.46 -3.80
CA TYR A 151 15.45 5.29 -5.23
C TYR A 151 15.25 6.59 -5.99
N LEU A 152 14.97 7.68 -5.27
CA LEU A 152 14.70 8.98 -5.86
C LEU A 152 15.99 9.73 -6.13
N GLU A 153 16.00 10.49 -7.21
CA GLU A 153 17.00 11.54 -7.37
C GLU A 153 16.88 12.54 -6.23
N TYR A 154 18.00 13.20 -5.91
CA TYR A 154 18.01 14.18 -4.84
C TYR A 154 17.02 15.30 -5.17
N THR A 155 15.96 15.41 -4.38
CA THR A 155 15.01 16.52 -4.45
C THR A 155 15.13 17.40 -3.20
N TYR A 156 14.98 18.71 -3.39
CA TYR A 156 14.87 19.69 -2.30
C TYR A 156 13.43 20.20 -2.26
N PRO A 157 12.89 20.69 -1.13
CA PRO A 157 11.48 21.10 -1.04
C PRO A 157 11.02 22.10 -2.11
N ASP A 158 11.93 22.96 -2.59
CA ASP A 158 11.68 23.99 -3.61
C ASP A 158 12.28 23.63 -4.99
N TRP A 159 12.59 22.36 -5.24
CA TRP A 159 13.22 21.89 -6.47
C TRP A 159 12.48 20.69 -7.05
N ASP A 160 12.02 20.82 -8.30
CA ASP A 160 11.32 19.76 -9.02
C ASP A 160 12.25 19.13 -10.06
N PRO A 161 12.37 17.78 -10.10
CA PRO A 161 13.32 17.12 -10.99
C PRO A 161 12.95 17.37 -12.47
N PRO A 162 13.95 17.40 -13.37
CA PRO A 162 13.73 17.65 -14.81
C PRO A 162 12.72 16.70 -15.46
N SER A 163 12.53 15.49 -14.90
CA SER A 163 11.56 14.52 -15.38
C SER A 163 10.11 15.00 -15.33
N ARG A 164 9.82 16.07 -14.58
CA ARG A 164 8.48 16.66 -14.42
C ARG A 164 8.27 17.93 -15.25
N TRP A 165 9.26 18.34 -16.03
CA TRP A 165 9.16 19.58 -16.81
C TRP A 165 8.36 19.32 -18.09
N ASP A 166 7.39 20.18 -18.37
CA ASP A 166 6.70 20.24 -19.65
C ASP A 166 7.54 21.03 -20.66
N ASP A 167 7.64 20.53 -21.88
CA ASP A 167 8.34 21.20 -22.99
C ASP A 167 7.57 22.44 -23.50
N GLY A 168 6.30 22.61 -23.07
CA GLY A 168 5.45 23.75 -23.39
C GLY A 168 4.82 23.68 -24.78
N ILE A 169 4.05 24.72 -25.14
CA ILE A 169 3.38 24.81 -26.46
C ILE A 169 4.22 25.61 -27.46
N SER A 170 4.27 25.14 -28.71
CA SER A 170 4.94 25.82 -29.84
C SER A 170 3.99 26.72 -30.63
#